data_AF-A0A433XFC3-F1
#
_entry.id   AF-A0A433XFC3-F1
#
_cell.length_a   1.000
_cell.length_b   1.000
_cell.length_c   1.000
_cell.angle_alpha   90.00
_cell.angle_beta   90.00
_cell.angle_gamma   90.00
#
_symmetry.space_group_name_H-M   'P 1'
#
loop_
_entity.id
_entity.type
_entity.pdbx_description
1 polymer ?
#
loop_
_entity_poly.entity_id
_entity_poly.type
_entity_poly.pdbx_seq_one_letter_code
_entity_poly.pdbx_strand_id
1 'polypeptide(L)'
;MTTVGRIVLDFGDWGSAGRIAILVEPLAWRGITVPAGFMSDGASVPRPLWWFLPPWGDRATAAALIHDYLCDMLDRGKPVAGYASRALCDRAYFDALIDLGVSRPRAVLCWAGVRTYSILHVRAL
;
A
#
# COMPACT_ATOMS: atom_id res chain seq x y z
N MET A 1 17.09 -8.88 -1.28
CA MET A 1 16.21 -9.98 -1.73
C MET A 1 14.81 -9.66 -1.24
N THR A 2 13.86 -9.44 -2.15
CA THR A 2 12.45 -9.21 -1.80
C THR A 2 11.82 -10.56 -1.50
N THR A 3 11.38 -10.77 -0.27
CA THR A 3 10.66 -11.99 0.10
C THR A 3 9.22 -11.61 0.32
N VAL A 4 8.39 -11.91 -0.67
CA VAL A 4 6.94 -11.78 -0.53
C VAL A 4 6.46 -13.08 0.10
N GLY A 5 6.14 -13.05 1.40
CA GLY A 5 5.42 -14.13 2.05
C GLY A 5 4.05 -14.36 1.39
N ARG A 6 3.36 -15.44 1.76
CA ARG A 6 2.02 -15.72 1.25
C ARG A 6 1.05 -14.63 1.71
N ILE A 7 0.56 -13.85 0.75
CA ILE A 7 -0.55 -12.93 0.97
C ILE A 7 -1.83 -13.74 0.83
N VAL A 8 -2.51 -14.00 1.94
CA VAL A 8 -3.88 -14.51 1.91
C VAL A 8 -4.79 -13.31 2.00
N LEU A 9 -5.60 -13.10 0.97
CA LEU A 9 -6.62 -12.08 1.00
C LEU A 9 -7.84 -12.68 1.70
N ASP A 10 -8.10 -12.24 2.94
CA ASP A 10 -9.33 -12.60 3.63
C ASP A 10 -10.42 -11.58 3.29
N PHE A 11 -11.25 -11.93 2.32
CA PHE A 11 -12.42 -11.16 1.91
C PHE A 11 -13.58 -11.41 2.89
N GLY A 12 -13.40 -11.05 4.16
CA GLY A 12 -14.46 -11.20 5.16
C GLY A 12 -15.63 -10.24 4.87
N ASP A 13 -16.86 -10.70 5.12
CA ASP A 13 -18.08 -9.88 5.08
C ASP A 13 -18.12 -8.92 6.29
N TRP A 14 -17.24 -7.93 6.33
CA TRP A 14 -17.10 -6.94 7.42
C TRP A 14 -18.11 -5.76 7.29
N GLY A 15 -19.37 -6.07 6.97
CA GLY A 15 -20.44 -5.07 6.90
C GLY A 15 -20.23 -3.99 5.82
N SER A 16 -20.58 -2.73 6.13
CA SER A 16 -20.55 -1.59 5.19
C SER A 16 -19.15 -1.06 4.85
N ALA A 17 -18.08 -1.62 5.42
CA ALA A 17 -16.71 -1.11 5.34
C ALA A 17 -15.99 -1.38 4.01
N GLY A 18 -16.54 -2.21 3.13
CA GLY A 18 -15.85 -2.62 1.91
C GLY A 18 -14.73 -3.64 2.19
N ARG A 19 -14.05 -4.04 1.11
CA ARG A 19 -13.07 -5.15 1.12
C ARG A 19 -11.85 -4.78 1.98
N ILE A 20 -11.50 -5.61 2.95
CA ILE A 20 -10.30 -5.48 3.79
C ILE A 20 -9.33 -6.59 3.41
N ALA A 21 -8.02 -6.33 3.34
CA ALA A 21 -7.01 -7.37 3.30
C ALA A 21 -6.33 -7.52 4.66
N ILE A 22 -6.15 -8.79 5.04
CA ILE A 22 -5.42 -9.17 6.24
C ILE A 22 -4.15 -9.87 5.79
N LEU A 23 -3.00 -9.33 6.17
CA LEU A 23 -1.73 -9.98 5.87
C LEU A 23 -1.54 -11.21 6.77
N VAL A 24 -1.58 -12.42 6.22
CA VAL A 24 -1.49 -13.66 7.03
C VAL A 24 -0.06 -14.09 7.31
N GLU A 25 0.89 -13.76 6.45
CA GLU A 25 2.33 -13.98 6.67
C GLU A 25 3.10 -12.66 6.59
N PRO A 26 4.20 -12.47 7.35
CA PRO A 26 4.98 -11.25 7.28
C PRO A 26 5.46 -10.94 5.87
N LEU A 27 5.35 -9.67 5.48
CA LEU A 27 5.81 -9.18 4.18
C LEU A 27 7.13 -8.42 4.39
N ALA A 28 8.20 -8.90 3.73
CA ALA A 28 9.52 -8.31 3.86
C ALA A 28 9.95 -7.60 2.56
N TRP A 29 10.20 -6.30 2.65
CA TRP A 29 10.66 -5.48 1.54
C TRP A 29 11.72 -4.49 2.00
N ARG A 30 12.91 -4.54 1.39
CA ARG A 30 14.06 -3.65 1.68
C ARG A 30 14.38 -3.47 3.18
N GLY A 31 14.27 -4.55 3.97
CA GLY A 31 14.52 -4.52 5.42
C GLY A 31 13.35 -4.03 6.26
N ILE A 32 12.25 -3.59 5.63
CA ILE A 32 10.97 -3.34 6.28
C ILE A 32 10.22 -4.66 6.39
N THR A 33 9.66 -4.94 7.56
CA THR A 33 8.79 -6.08 7.79
C THR A 33 7.41 -5.56 8.18
N VAL A 34 6.41 -5.84 7.35
CA VAL A 34 5.01 -5.65 7.71
C VAL A 34 4.57 -6.90 8.46
N PRO A 35 4.10 -6.77 9.72
CA PRO A 35 3.76 -7.93 10.54
C PRO A 35 2.50 -8.64 10.02
N ALA A 36 2.44 -9.95 10.22
CA ALA A 36 1.18 -10.69 10.06
C ALA A 36 0.10 -10.11 10.99
N GLY A 37 -1.15 -10.17 10.54
CA GLY A 37 -2.30 -9.51 11.16
C GLY A 37 -2.46 -8.04 10.78
N PHE A 38 -1.56 -7.45 9.98
CA PHE A 38 -1.75 -6.10 9.47
C PHE A 38 -3.00 -6.05 8.56
N MET A 39 -3.91 -5.14 8.90
CA MET A 39 -5.15 -4.90 8.15
C MET A 39 -4.97 -3.65 7.31
N SER A 40 -5.32 -3.76 6.04
CA SER A 40 -5.30 -2.67 5.07
C SER A 40 -6.64 -2.63 4.36
N ASP A 41 -7.21 -1.44 4.24
CA ASP A 41 -8.35 -1.15 3.36
C ASP A 41 -7.95 -1.10 1.87
N GLY A 42 -6.67 -1.36 1.59
CA GLY A 42 -6.03 -1.31 0.29
C GLY A 42 -5.46 0.08 0.02
N ALA A 43 -4.77 0.22 -1.10
CA ALA A 43 -4.28 1.54 -1.48
C ALA A 43 -5.47 2.52 -1.54
N SER A 44 -5.33 3.71 -0.95
CA SER A 44 -6.28 4.84 -1.06
C SER A 44 -6.32 5.41 -2.49
N VAL A 45 -6.58 4.53 -3.45
CA VAL A 45 -6.69 4.78 -4.87
C VAL A 45 -8.17 5.06 -5.15
N PRO A 46 -8.52 6.21 -5.72
CA PRO A 46 -9.89 6.55 -6.08
C PRO A 46 -10.59 5.40 -6.82
N ARG A 47 -11.81 5.05 -6.40
CA ARG A 47 -12.64 3.97 -6.99
C ARG A 47 -12.68 3.93 -8.52
N PRO A 48 -12.66 5.06 -9.27
CA PRO A 48 -12.59 5.04 -10.74
C PRO A 48 -11.34 4.36 -11.31
N LEU A 49 -10.22 4.37 -10.59
CA LEU A 49 -8.97 3.74 -11.02
C LEU A 49 -8.95 2.22 -10.79
N TRP A 50 -9.93 1.66 -10.06
CA TRP A 50 -10.01 0.22 -9.77
C TRP A 50 -10.27 -0.65 -11.01
N TRP A 51 -10.83 -0.07 -12.07
CA TRP A 51 -10.97 -0.75 -13.36
C TRP A 51 -9.62 -1.06 -14.04
N PHE A 52 -8.63 -0.19 -13.85
CA PHE A 52 -7.31 -0.32 -14.47
C PHE A 52 -6.25 -0.87 -13.52
N LEU A 53 -6.44 -0.66 -12.21
CA LEU A 53 -5.58 -1.12 -11.13
C LEU A 53 -6.48 -1.83 -10.12
N PRO A 54 -6.76 -3.13 -10.31
CA PRO A 54 -7.55 -3.85 -9.32
C PRO A 54 -6.87 -3.69 -7.94
N PRO A 55 -7.60 -3.26 -6.91
CA PRO A 55 -7.03 -3.03 -5.57
C PRO A 55 -6.46 -4.32 -4.95
N TRP A 56 -6.89 -5.48 -5.44
CA TRP A 56 -6.66 -6.78 -4.86
C TRP A 56 -6.23 -7.81 -5.91
N GLY A 57 -5.39 -8.76 -5.49
CA GLY A 57 -5.12 -10.00 -6.24
C GLY A 57 -3.89 -9.99 -7.12
N ASP A 58 -3.03 -8.96 -7.03
CA ASP A 58 -1.79 -8.93 -7.82
C ASP A 58 -0.58 -8.38 -7.03
N ARG A 59 0.53 -8.24 -7.74
CA ARG A 59 1.80 -7.73 -7.18
C ARG A 59 1.68 -6.29 -6.65
N ALA A 60 0.71 -5.51 -7.13
CA ALA A 60 0.46 -4.17 -6.61
C ALA A 60 -0.18 -4.20 -5.22
N THR A 61 -0.90 -5.26 -4.85
CA THR A 61 -1.45 -5.43 -3.51
C THR A 61 -0.36 -5.50 -2.43
N ALA A 62 0.75 -6.20 -2.71
CA ALA A 62 1.89 -6.24 -1.78
C ALA A 62 2.54 -4.86 -1.61
N ALA A 63 2.65 -4.08 -2.70
CA ALA A 63 3.13 -2.71 -2.63
C ALA A 63 2.19 -1.80 -1.84
N ALA A 64 0.87 -1.97 -1.99
CA ALA A 64 -0.13 -1.22 -1.22
C ALA A 64 -0.02 -1.51 0.28
N LEU A 65 0.14 -2.77 0.67
CA LEU A 65 0.34 -3.14 2.09
C LEU A 65 1.58 -2.47 2.71
N ILE A 66 2.68 -2.38 1.96
CA ILE A 66 3.88 -1.65 2.39
C ILE A 66 3.57 -0.16 2.56
N HIS A 67 2.87 0.44 1.61
CA HIS A 67 2.50 1.86 1.65
C HIS A 67 1.62 2.19 2.86
N ASP A 68 0.56 1.42 3.06
CA ASP A 68 -0.41 1.63 4.15
C ASP A 68 0.26 1.44 5.51
N TYR A 69 1.13 0.44 5.65
CA TYR A 69 1.90 0.24 6.88
C TYR A 69 2.83 1.42 7.20
N LEU A 70 3.54 1.95 6.19
CA LEU A 70 4.42 3.10 6.38
C LEU A 70 3.61 4.36 6.74
N CYS A 71 2.45 4.55 6.12
CA CYS A 71 1.55 5.66 6.44
C CYS A 71 0.97 5.54 7.85
N ASP A 72 0.46 4.37 8.25
CA ASP A 72 -0.08 4.13 9.59
C ASP A 72 0.98 4.36 10.68
N MET A 73 2.22 3.89 10.46
CA MET A 73 3.32 4.13 11.38
C MET A 73 3.70 5.62 11.48
N LEU A 74 3.66 6.34 10.36
CA LEU A 74 3.87 7.79 10.33
C LEU A 74 2.77 8.53 11.11
N ASP A 75 1.51 8.20 10.87
CA ASP A 75 0.34 8.83 11.49
C ASP A 75 0.27 8.56 13.00
N ARG A 76 0.78 7.40 13.45
CA ARG A 76 0.95 7.05 14.87
C ARG A 76 2.16 7.73 15.54
N GLY A 77 2.88 8.59 14.82
CA GLY A 77 4.08 9.27 15.33
C GLY A 77 5.28 8.34 15.54
N LYS A 78 5.30 7.17 14.88
CA LYS A 78 6.37 6.16 14.95
C LYS A 78 6.91 5.85 13.55
N PRO A 79 7.40 6.85 12.79
CA PRO A 79 7.81 6.62 11.42
C PRO A 79 8.91 5.56 11.32
N VAL A 80 8.81 4.69 10.32
CA VAL A 80 9.89 3.76 9.99
C VAL A 80 11.09 4.55 9.47
N ALA A 81 12.30 4.17 9.88
CA ALA A 81 13.53 4.85 9.48
C ALA A 81 13.62 4.99 7.94
N GLY A 82 13.88 6.21 7.47
CA GLY A 82 13.91 6.54 6.04
C GLY A 82 12.55 6.91 5.42
N TYR A 83 11.44 6.80 6.17
CA TYR A 83 10.08 7.06 5.71
C TYR A 83 9.34 8.05 6.63
N ALA A 84 10.01 9.12 7.02
CA ALA A 84 9.49 10.13 7.97
C ALA A 84 8.51 11.15 7.36
N SER A 85 7.98 10.91 6.17
CA SER A 85 6.98 11.77 5.55
C SER A 85 6.09 11.01 4.58
N ARG A 86 4.89 11.54 4.33
CA ARG A 86 3.95 10.95 3.37
C ARG A 86 4.55 10.83 1.97
N ALA A 87 5.35 11.82 1.54
CA ALA A 87 6.03 11.78 0.25
C ALA A 87 7.06 10.63 0.15
N LEU A 88 7.74 10.31 1.26
CA LEU A 88 8.65 9.17 1.33
C LEU A 88 7.89 7.84 1.30
N CYS A 89 6.73 7.76 1.97
CA CYS A 89 5.84 6.60 1.90
C CYS A 89 5.35 6.38 0.46
N ASP A 90 4.86 7.43 -0.21
CA ASP A 90 4.42 7.38 -1.60
C ASP A 90 5.58 6.95 -2.53
N ARG A 91 6.82 7.37 -2.26
CA ARG A 91 7.98 6.90 -3.01
C ARG A 91 8.30 5.42 -2.75
N ALA A 92 8.17 4.96 -1.50
CA ALA A 92 8.31 3.56 -1.16
C ALA A 92 7.31 2.68 -1.93
N TYR A 93 6.07 3.15 -2.09
CA TYR A 93 5.06 2.47 -2.89
C TYR A 93 5.51 2.28 -4.34
N PHE A 94 6.01 3.34 -4.99
CA PHE A 94 6.54 3.25 -6.35
C PHE A 94 7.71 2.26 -6.44
N ASP A 95 8.67 2.35 -5.53
CA ASP A 95 9.81 1.46 -5.51
C ASP A 95 9.39 -0.01 -5.28
N ALA A 96 8.42 -0.26 -4.40
CA ALA A 96 7.87 -1.59 -4.17
C ALA A 96 7.18 -2.14 -5.43
N LEU A 97 6.41 -1.32 -6.16
CA LEU A 97 5.81 -1.73 -7.44
C LEU A 97 6.88 -2.18 -8.44
N ILE A 98 7.96 -1.41 -8.58
CA ILE A 98 9.07 -1.75 -9.48
C ILE A 98 9.78 -3.03 -9.04
N ASP A 99 10.11 -3.14 -7.75
CA ASP A 99 10.81 -4.31 -7.19
C ASP A 99 9.98 -5.60 -7.32
N LEU A 100 8.64 -5.47 -7.29
CA LEU A 100 7.70 -6.57 -7.49
C LEU A 100 7.42 -6.83 -8.99
N GLY A 101 8.11 -6.14 -9.89
CA GLY A 101 8.01 -6.38 -11.33
C GLY A 101 6.72 -5.86 -11.96
N VAL A 102 6.06 -4.88 -11.36
CA VAL A 102 5.02 -4.09 -12.03
C VAL A 102 5.69 -3.22 -13.09
N SER A 103 5.14 -3.18 -14.31
CA SER A 103 5.71 -2.39 -15.39
C SER A 103 5.79 -0.92 -15.00
N ARG A 104 6.88 -0.24 -15.37
CA ARG A 104 7.12 1.17 -14.99
C ARG A 104 5.95 2.11 -15.34
N PRO A 105 5.30 2.03 -16.52
CA PRO A 105 4.13 2.87 -16.82
C PRO A 105 2.98 2.64 -15.84
N ARG A 106 2.72 1.37 -15.49
CA ARG A 106 1.69 0.99 -14.52
C ARG A 106 2.06 1.51 -13.12
N ALA A 107 3.32 1.38 -12.72
CA ALA A 107 3.81 1.89 -11.45
C ALA A 107 3.69 3.41 -11.33
N VAL A 108 4.00 4.15 -12.41
CA VAL A 108 3.83 5.62 -12.46
C VAL A 108 2.37 5.99 -12.29
N LEU A 109 1.44 5.29 -12.94
CA LEU A 109 0.01 5.56 -12.81
C LEU A 109 -0.49 5.30 -11.37
N CYS A 110 -0.11 4.17 -10.77
CA CYS A 110 -0.38 3.86 -9.36
C CYS A 110 0.13 4.98 -8.44
N TRP A 111 1.39 5.37 -8.62
CA TRP A 111 2.05 6.40 -7.80
C TRP A 111 1.39 7.78 -7.96
N ALA A 112 1.01 8.15 -9.19
CA ALA A 112 0.30 9.39 -9.45
C ALA A 112 -1.05 9.41 -8.73
N GLY A 113 -1.77 8.28 -8.70
CA GLY A 113 -3.04 8.13 -7.98
C GLY A 113 -2.95 8.37 -6.48
N VAL A 114 -1.91 7.86 -5.81
CA VAL A 114 -1.73 8.11 -4.35
C VAL A 114 -1.28 9.54 -4.06
N ARG A 115 -0.47 10.16 -4.95
CA ARG A 115 -0.01 11.54 -4.77
C ARG A 115 -1.13 12.56 -4.92
N THR A 116 -2.07 12.36 -5.83
CA THR A 116 -3.23 13.26 -5.95
C THR A 116 -4.12 13.19 -4.72
N TYR A 117 -4.32 12.00 -4.15
CA TYR A 117 -5.06 11.82 -2.89
C TYR A 117 -4.38 12.55 -1.72
N SER A 118 -3.05 12.39 -1.56
CA SER A 118 -2.24 13.10 -0.55
C SER A 118 -2.38 14.63 -0.65
N ILE A 119 -2.46 15.19 -1.86
CA ILE A 119 -2.58 16.64 -2.07
C ILE A 119 -4.00 17.14 -1.78
N LEU A 120 -5.03 16.33 -2.06
CA LEU A 120 -6.43 16.71 -1.88
C LEU A 120 -6.88 16.62 -0.42
N HIS A 121 -6.39 15.67 0.36
CA HIS A 121 -6.80 15.49 1.77
C HIS A 121 -6.01 16.35 2.77
N VAL A 122 -4.76 16.73 2.46
CA VAL A 122 -3.97 17.64 3.31
C VAL A 122 -4.45 19.10 3.21
N ARG A 123 -5.25 19.45 2.20
CA ARG A 123 -5.78 20.80 1.98
C ARG A 123 -7.18 21.05 2.55
N ALA A 124 -7.77 20.07 3.24
CA ALA A 124 -9.09 20.16 3.85
C ALA A 124 -9.07 20.31 5.39
N LEU A 125 -7.90 20.57 5.97
CA LEU A 125 -7.68 20.94 7.37
C LEU A 125 -6.96 22.30 7.42
#